data_AF-A0A832TF60-F1
#
_entry.id   AF-A0A832TF60-F1
#
_cell.length_a   1.000
_cell.length_b   1.000
_cell.length_c   1.000
_cell.angle_alpha   90.00
_cell.angle_beta   90.00
_cell.angle_gamma   90.00
#
_symmetry.space_group_name_H-M   'P 1'
#
loop_
_entity.id
_entity.type
_entity.pdbx_description
1 polymer ?
#
loop_
_entity_poly.entity_id
_entity_poly.type
_entity_poly.pdbx_seq_one_letter_code
_entity_poly.pdbx_strand_id
1 'polypeptide(L)' 'MIEKYVCIVCGRMFPQGQGVKITIKGTDYYFHSKACAYKFLREVVLSADPDCISGVAKDVRRKYDDILEKKREASKKVI' A
#
# COMPACT_ATOMS: atom_id res chain seq x y z
N MET A 1 11.09 24.46 -11.99
CA MET A 1 10.19 23.56 -12.75
C MET A 1 9.73 22.47 -11.79
N ILE A 2 8.44 22.14 -11.75
CA ILE A 2 7.94 21.05 -10.89
C ILE A 2 8.15 19.74 -11.65
N GLU A 3 8.89 18.79 -11.07
CA GLU A 3 9.05 17.46 -11.67
C GLU A 3 7.69 16.78 -11.81
N LYS A 4 7.48 16.06 -12.91
CA LYS A 4 6.23 15.34 -13.18
C LYS A 4 6.52 13.85 -13.31
N TYR A 5 5.61 13.03 -12.79
CA TYR A 5 5.63 11.58 -12.92
C TYR A 5 4.48 11.10 -13.79
N VAL A 6 4.62 9.89 -14.33
CA VAL A 6 3.59 9.20 -15.11
C VAL A 6 3.07 8.02 -14.28
N CYS A 7 1.76 7.94 -14.14
CA CYS A 7 1.13 6.84 -13.42
C CYS A 7 1.26 5.53 -14.22
N ILE A 8 1.89 4.51 -13.65
CA ILE A 8 2.14 3.24 -14.35
C ILE A 8 0.85 2.48 -14.71
N VAL A 9 -0.26 2.77 -14.01
CA VAL A 9 -1.54 2.06 -14.17
C VAL A 9 -2.45 2.70 -15.24
N CYS A 10 -2.35 4.02 -15.46
CA CYS A 10 -3.30 4.72 -16.32
C CYS A 10 -2.66 5.79 -17.23
N GLY A 11 -1.34 5.94 -17.21
CA GLY A 11 -0.61 6.92 -18.03
C GLY A 11 -0.80 8.39 -17.65
N ARG A 12 -1.64 8.70 -16.66
CA ARG A 12 -1.87 10.09 -16.23
C ARG A 12 -0.59 10.73 -15.69
N MET A 13 -0.24 11.90 -16.22
CA MET A 13 0.81 12.76 -15.66
C MET A 13 0.34 13.46 -14.38
N PHE A 14 1.21 13.55 -13.38
CA PHE A 14 0.94 14.26 -12.13
C PHE A 14 2.22 14.90 -11.55
N PRO A 15 2.12 16.00 -10.78
CA PRO A 15 3.27 16.65 -10.16
C PRO A 15 3.90 15.81 -9.06
N GLN A 16 5.22 15.93 -8.86
CA GLN A 16 5.93 15.42 -7.69
C GLN A 16 5.31 15.98 -6.40
N GLY A 17 5.21 15.12 -5.39
CA GLY A 17 4.51 15.42 -4.12
C GLY A 17 3.00 15.12 -4.16
N GLN A 18 2.44 14.80 -5.33
CA GLN A 18 1.09 14.22 -5.43
C GLN A 18 1.16 12.71 -5.67
N GLY A 19 0.07 12.01 -5.35
CA GLY A 19 -0.04 10.57 -5.62
C GLY A 19 0.62 9.67 -4.57
N VAL A 20 1.08 8.50 -5.00
CA VAL A 20 1.74 7.48 -4.19
C VAL A 20 3.00 7.02 -4.91
N LYS A 21 4.11 6.92 -4.18
CA LYS A 21 5.36 6.31 -4.62
C LYS A 21 5.62 5.05 -3.79
N ILE A 22 5.91 3.93 -4.45
CA ILE A 22 6.32 2.68 -3.80
C ILE A 22 7.64 2.24 -4.42
N THR A 23 8.63 1.89 -3.59
CA THR A 23 9.91 1.39 -4.06
C THR A 23 10.05 -0.08 -3.68
N ILE A 24 10.24 -0.97 -4.67
CA ILE A 24 10.44 -2.41 -4.44
C ILE A 24 11.81 -2.78 -5.00
N LYS A 25 12.73 -3.25 -4.15
CA LYS A 25 14.11 -3.61 -4.52
C LYS A 25 14.80 -2.53 -5.39
N GLY A 26 14.63 -1.26 -5.04
CA GLY A 26 15.22 -0.12 -5.76
C GLY A 26 14.47 0.33 -7.02
N THR A 27 13.40 -0.37 -7.43
CA THR A 27 12.54 0.06 -8.53
C THR A 27 11.41 0.94 -8.01
N ASP A 28 11.28 2.14 -8.55
CA ASP A 28 10.23 3.09 -8.18
C ASP A 28 8.96 2.92 -9.02
N TYR A 29 7.82 2.81 -8.35
CA TYR A 29 6.49 2.73 -8.93
C TYR A 29 5.68 3.96 -8.53
N TYR A 30 5.19 4.68 -9.53
CA TYR A 30 4.50 5.97 -9.37
C TYR A 30 3.01 5.82 -9.72
N PHE A 31 2.14 6.30 -8.82
CA PHE A 31 0.69 6.23 -8.97
C PHE A 31 0.07 7.61 -8.73
N HIS A 32 -0.80 8.07 -9.64
CA HIS A 32 -1.45 9.38 -9.45
C HIS A 32 -2.48 9.39 -8.31
N SER A 33 -2.94 8.21 -7.85
CA SER A 33 -3.96 8.07 -6.81
C SER A 33 -3.82 6.76 -6.03
N LYS A 34 -4.42 6.72 -4.83
CA LYS A 34 -4.53 5.50 -4.00
C LYS A 34 -5.24 4.37 -4.73
N ALA A 35 -6.23 4.68 -5.57
CA ALA A 35 -6.95 3.69 -6.36
C ALA A 35 -6.04 3.00 -7.39
N CYS A 36 -5.15 3.76 -8.05
CA CYS A 36 -4.17 3.16 -8.96
C CYS A 36 -3.14 2.31 -8.21
N ALA A 37 -2.63 2.79 -7.08
CA ALA A 37 -1.73 2.00 -6.23
C ALA A 37 -2.38 0.67 -5.79
N TYR A 38 -3.64 0.72 -5.34
CA TYR A 38 -4.37 -0.47 -4.91
C TYR A 38 -4.57 -1.49 -6.05
N LYS A 39 -4.98 -1.04 -7.24
CA LYS A 39 -5.15 -1.93 -8.41
C LYS A 39 -3.86 -2.70 -8.70
N PHE A 40 -2.74 -1.97 -8.82
CA PHE A 40 -1.44 -2.57 -9.07
C PHE A 40 -1.00 -3.53 -7.97
N LEU A 41 -1.05 -3.10 -6.70
CA LEU A 41 -0.63 -3.96 -5.59
C LEU A 41 -1.50 -5.21 -5.45
N ARG A 42 -2.80 -5.10 -5.72
CA ARG A 42 -3.70 -6.25 -5.74
C ARG A 42 -3.29 -7.25 -6.82
N GLU A 43 -3.03 -6.77 -8.04
CA GLU A 43 -2.55 -7.63 -9.13
C GLU A 43 -1.20 -8.28 -8.79
N VAL A 44 -0.25 -7.54 -8.22
CA VAL A 44 1.04 -8.08 -7.76
C VAL A 44 0.84 -9.18 -6.72
N VAL A 45 0.01 -8.94 -5.69
CA VAL A 45 -0.23 -9.90 -4.61
C VAL A 45 -0.93 -11.16 -5.12
N LEU A 46 -1.91 -11.00 -6.01
CA LEU A 46 -2.69 -12.13 -6.53
C LEU A 46 -1.96 -12.92 -7.63
N SER A 47 -0.96 -12.33 -8.29
CA SER A 47 -0.18 -13.00 -9.33
C SER A 47 1.10 -13.65 -8.82
N ALA A 48 1.52 -13.31 -7.61
CA ALA A 48 2.71 -13.89 -7.00
C ALA A 48 2.40 -15.26 -6.38
N ASP A 49 3.45 -16.08 -6.24
CA ASP A 49 3.37 -17.38 -5.60
C ASP A 49 2.80 -17.24 -4.17
N PRO A 50 1.68 -17.93 -3.84
CA PRO A 50 1.08 -17.88 -2.52
C PRO A 50 2.06 -18.19 -1.38
N ASP A 51 3.02 -19.09 -1.60
CA ASP A 51 4.01 -19.47 -0.59
C ASP A 51 5.00 -18.33 -0.28
N CYS A 52 5.24 -17.45 -1.24
CA CYS A 52 6.07 -16.25 -1.04
C CYS A 52 5.37 -15.16 -0.23
N ILE A 53 4.04 -15.15 -0.19
CA ILE A 53 3.24 -14.07 0.43
C ILE A 53 2.59 -14.50 1.75
N SER A 54 2.26 -15.78 1.92
CA SER A 54 1.47 -16.30 3.03
C SER A 54 2.03 -15.90 4.40
N GLY A 55 3.33 -16.05 4.62
CA GLY A 55 4.01 -15.66 5.87
C GLY A 55 3.90 -14.16 6.13
N VAL A 56 4.26 -13.34 5.15
CA VAL A 56 4.20 -11.87 5.25
C VAL A 56 2.76 -11.40 5.49
N ALA A 57 1.78 -11.99 4.80
CA ALA A 57 0.37 -11.66 4.97
C ALA A 57 -0.14 -11.99 6.38
N LYS A 58 0.29 -13.13 6.95
CA LYS A 58 -0.05 -13.52 8.32
C LYS A 58 0.51 -12.54 9.34
N ASP A 59 1.77 -12.11 9.18
CA ASP A 59 2.42 -11.15 10.08
C ASP A 59 1.76 -9.77 10.00
N VAL A 60 1.47 -9.30 8.79
CA VAL A 60 0.76 -8.04 8.57
C VAL A 60 -0.64 -8.09 9.19
N ARG A 61 -1.38 -9.20 9.02
CA ARG A 61 -2.69 -9.39 9.64
C ARG A 61 -2.59 -9.32 11.17
N ARG A 62 -1.67 -10.05 11.79
CA ARG A 62 -1.47 -10.05 13.25
C ARG A 62 -1.21 -8.63 13.77
N LYS A 63 -0.34 -7.87 13.11
CA LYS A 63 -0.08 -6.47 13.46
C LYS A 63 -1.35 -5.63 13.49
N TYR A 64 -2.25 -5.79 12.51
CA TYR A 64 -3.51 -5.05 12.48
C TYR A 64 -4.51 -5.53 13.53
N ASP A 65 -4.55 -6.84 13.79
CA ASP A 65 -5.37 -7.40 14.88
C ASP A 65 -4.94 -6.80 16.24
N ASP A 66 -3.63 -6.74 16.54
CA ASP A 66 -3.09 -6.13 17.76
C ASP A 66 -3.44 -4.64 17.87
N ILE A 67 -3.39 -3.89 16.75
CA ILE A 67 -3.79 -2.47 16.72
C ILE A 67 -5.28 -2.33 17.03
N LEU A 68 -6.12 -3.21 16.49
CA LEU A 68 -7.57 -3.18 16.73
C LEU A 68 -7.92 -3.56 18.16
N GLU A 69 -7.21 -4.53 18.76
CA GLU A 69 -7.39 -4.91 20.16
C GLU A 69 -7.06 -3.74 21.09
N LYS A 70 -5.89 -3.11 20.93
CA LYS A 70 -5.49 -1.93 21.72
C LYS A 70 -6.49 -0.78 21.61
N LYS A 71 -7.04 -0.55 20.42
CA LYS A 71 -8.10 0.46 20.21
C LYS A 71 -9.37 0.12 20.98
N ARG A 72 -9.80 -1.15 20.98
CA ARG A 72 -10.97 -1.61 21.74
C ARG A 72 -10.78 -1.44 23.24
N GLU A 73 -9.61 -1.81 23.76
CA GLU A 73 -9.29 -1.64 25.19
C GLU A 73 -9.26 -0.16 25.59
N ALA A 74 -8.66 0.71 24.76
CA ALA A 74 -8.65 2.15 25.00
C ALA A 74 -10.07 2.73 25.03
N SER A 75 -10.95 2.33 24.10
CA SER A 75 -12.36 2.78 24.11
C SER A 75 -13.15 2.31 25.34
N LYS A 76 -12.77 1.19 25.97
CA LYS A 76 -13.41 0.69 27.19
C LYS A 76 -12.96 1.44 28.45
N LYS A 77 -11.79 2.09 28.44
CA LYS A 77 -11.23 2.86 29.56
C LYS A 77 -11.69 4.32 29.58
N VAL A 78 -12.41 4.77 28.56
CA VAL A 78 -12.91 6.15 28.40
C VAL A 78 -14.38 6.28 28.85
N ILE A 79 -14.92 5.25 29.53
CA ILE A 79 -16.26 5.24 30.16
C ILE A 79 -16.08 5.10 31.66
#